data_AF-A0A849H7F5-F1
#
_entry.id   AF-A0A849H7F5-F1
#
_cell.length_a   1.000
_cell.length_b   1.000
_cell.length_c   1.000
_cell.angle_alpha   90.00
_cell.angle_beta   90.00
_cell.angle_gamma   90.00
#
_symmetry.space_group_name_H-M   'P 1'
#
loop_
_entity.id
_entity.type
_entity.pdbx_description
1 polymer ?
#
loop_
_entity_poly.entity_id
_entity_poly.type
_entity_poly.pdbx_seq_one_letter_code
_entity_poly.pdbx_strand_id
1 'polypeptide(L)'
;MRSKMTMRLVAMSALILTLGGAPAYPQAPADPQAAPTPKVLLVGWDGVRPDVLREVPTPVFDSLAATGTFSETAEAARPTVSGPCWSSILTGVWPEKHGVLSNNFTSNNYSTYPDLLTRIESVRPELNTFAVADWLPLVAENSGGPLIGDGIDRKIVLNGYDHGWLEADSISVDYAVEELRTGDPDILFVYVGSPDEISHNIGGIGTEYRDAIATADSQLGRLVEAIHRRPTFPEEDWLILVTTDHGRTVEGGHGGESPEETTVFYVASGPSADVGTPDESPGAVDLVTTAFAHLEVAIDPGWGLDGTVVGLNGITPVTPFPATDTLRILAYNTHHGEGMDGVLDLQRIATVINDVEPDVVTLQEIDRVVERTGGVDQAAEYARLTGTEALFGDFMGYQGGQYGMALLSRLPVLDWANHRLPDGAEPRTALTARVRLPGTGREAVVSGIHFYRTEEERLAQATTLMEALNDEEGLVVLAGDFNSLPGSPVMELLATEWAVPEKPFSTFTFPADEPAREIDFILIRPRTGFRVLEYRVLEEGVASDHRPVFLVLEF
;
A
#
# COMPACT_ATOMS: atom_id res chain seq x y z
N MET A 1 -17.81 -45.87 -90.96
CA MET A 1 -17.30 -44.52 -91.28
C MET A 1 -16.53 -44.00 -90.09
N ARG A 2 -15.29 -43.57 -90.30
CA ARG A 2 -14.39 -43.01 -89.29
C ARG A 2 -14.92 -41.63 -88.84
N SER A 3 -14.84 -41.31 -87.55
CA SER A 3 -14.15 -40.09 -87.11
C SER A 3 -13.94 -40.07 -85.58
N LYS A 4 -12.80 -39.49 -85.19
CA LYS A 4 -12.20 -39.41 -83.86
C LYS A 4 -12.88 -38.31 -83.01
N MET A 5 -12.94 -38.51 -81.69
CA MET A 5 -12.92 -37.46 -80.66
C MET A 5 -12.70 -38.15 -79.31
N THR A 6 -11.45 -38.42 -78.90
CA THR A 6 -10.56 -37.54 -78.13
C THR A 6 -11.18 -37.08 -76.81
N MET A 7 -10.87 -37.83 -75.76
CA MET A 7 -11.08 -37.52 -74.35
C MET A 7 -10.30 -36.24 -74.00
N ARG A 8 -11.01 -35.14 -73.74
CA ARG A 8 -10.39 -33.91 -73.21
C ARG A 8 -10.41 -33.99 -71.69
N LEU A 9 -9.21 -34.13 -71.12
CA LEU A 9 -8.89 -33.73 -69.75
C LEU A 9 -9.37 -32.27 -69.56
N VAL A 10 -10.29 -32.04 -68.63
CA VAL A 10 -10.44 -30.72 -68.02
C VAL A 10 -9.45 -30.70 -66.86
N ALA A 11 -8.30 -30.09 -67.10
CA ALA A 11 -7.36 -29.72 -66.06
C ALA A 11 -8.05 -28.69 -65.16
N MET A 12 -8.44 -29.10 -63.96
CA MET A 12 -8.77 -28.19 -62.88
C MET A 12 -7.45 -27.52 -62.49
N SER A 13 -7.31 -26.24 -62.79
CA SER A 13 -6.17 -25.44 -62.35
C SER A 13 -6.15 -25.44 -60.83
N ALA A 14 -5.26 -26.25 -60.26
CA ALA A 14 -4.83 -26.13 -58.88
C ALA A 14 -4.17 -24.76 -58.74
N LEU A 15 -4.89 -23.82 -58.13
CA LEU A 15 -4.26 -22.63 -57.57
C LEU A 15 -3.45 -23.13 -56.37
N ILE A 16 -2.15 -23.28 -56.57
CA ILE A 16 -1.19 -23.43 -55.47
C ILE A 16 -1.24 -22.10 -54.72
N LEU A 17 -2.09 -22.01 -53.70
CA LEU A 17 -1.79 -21.12 -52.58
C LEU A 17 -0.60 -21.78 -51.90
N THR A 18 0.57 -21.19 -52.10
CA THR A 18 1.69 -21.34 -51.18
C THR A 18 1.16 -21.10 -49.78
N LEU A 19 1.24 -22.11 -48.91
CA LEU A 19 1.13 -21.97 -47.47
C LEU A 19 2.19 -20.93 -47.05
N GLY A 20 1.77 -19.67 -46.98
CA GLY A 20 2.52 -18.64 -46.30
C GLY A 20 2.60 -19.07 -44.85
N GLY A 21 3.83 -19.29 -44.36
CA GLY A 21 4.07 -19.53 -42.95
C GLY A 21 3.39 -18.44 -42.13
N ALA A 22 2.80 -18.83 -41.01
CA ALA A 22 2.38 -17.89 -39.99
C ALA A 22 3.53 -16.91 -39.71
N PRO A 23 3.25 -15.63 -39.41
CA PRO A 23 4.30 -14.73 -39.00
C PRO A 23 4.94 -15.33 -37.75
N ALA A 24 6.18 -15.79 -37.87
CA ALA A 24 7.02 -16.04 -36.73
C ALA A 24 7.24 -14.67 -36.08
N TYR A 25 6.53 -14.41 -34.99
CA TYR A 25 6.93 -13.36 -34.07
C TYR A 25 8.35 -13.73 -33.62
N PRO A 26 9.33 -12.82 -33.73
CA PRO A 26 10.61 -13.06 -33.10
C PRO A 26 10.33 -13.21 -31.60
N GLN A 27 10.39 -14.43 -31.08
CA GLN A 27 10.67 -14.61 -29.67
C GLN A 27 12.04 -13.98 -29.46
N ALA A 28 12.08 -12.92 -28.67
CA ALA A 28 13.34 -12.50 -28.08
C ALA A 28 13.97 -13.75 -27.46
N PRO A 29 15.25 -14.02 -27.69
CA PRO A 29 15.91 -15.10 -26.96
C PRO A 29 15.69 -14.83 -25.47
N ALA A 30 15.10 -15.79 -24.76
CA ALA A 30 15.02 -15.74 -23.30
C ALA A 30 16.44 -15.46 -22.79
N ASP A 31 16.56 -14.37 -22.02
CA ASP A 31 17.83 -13.99 -21.43
C ASP A 31 18.23 -15.12 -20.47
N PRO A 32 19.35 -15.84 -20.67
CA PRO A 32 19.79 -16.93 -19.78
C PRO A 32 20.14 -16.48 -18.36
N GLN A 33 19.81 -15.23 -18.01
CA GLN A 33 20.25 -14.50 -16.84
C GLN A 33 19.09 -13.86 -16.05
N ALA A 34 17.83 -13.96 -16.51
CA ALA A 34 16.67 -13.54 -15.74
C ALA A 34 16.34 -14.58 -14.65
N ALA A 35 16.05 -14.11 -13.43
CA ALA A 35 15.59 -14.99 -12.35
C ALA A 35 14.23 -15.61 -12.74
N PRO A 36 13.93 -16.87 -12.34
CA PRO A 36 12.63 -17.46 -12.56
C PRO A 36 11.51 -16.61 -11.95
N THR A 37 10.34 -16.59 -12.58
CA THR A 37 9.19 -15.82 -12.11
C THR A 37 8.54 -16.53 -10.90
N PRO A 38 8.46 -15.91 -9.72
CA PRO A 38 7.85 -16.55 -8.56
C PRO A 38 6.34 -16.72 -8.76
N LYS A 39 5.83 -17.91 -8.43
CA LYS A 39 4.42 -18.29 -8.51
C LYS A 39 4.00 -19.02 -7.22
N VAL A 40 2.76 -18.88 -6.78
CA VAL A 40 2.25 -19.55 -5.56
C VAL A 40 0.97 -20.34 -5.83
N LEU A 41 0.94 -21.58 -5.31
CA LEU A 41 -0.29 -22.34 -5.15
C LEU A 41 -0.53 -22.57 -3.66
N LEU A 42 -1.62 -22.04 -3.11
CA LEU A 42 -2.08 -22.30 -1.76
C LEU A 42 -3.29 -23.25 -1.79
N VAL A 43 -3.14 -24.43 -1.19
CA VAL A 43 -4.21 -25.43 -1.08
C VAL A 43 -4.59 -25.65 0.38
N GLY A 44 -5.88 -25.49 0.67
CA GLY A 44 -6.43 -25.68 2.00
C GLY A 44 -7.29 -26.93 2.09
N TRP A 45 -6.98 -27.86 2.99
CA TRP A 45 -7.82 -29.03 3.29
C TRP A 45 -8.53 -28.80 4.62
N ASP A 46 -9.86 -28.69 4.61
CA ASP A 46 -10.61 -28.39 5.84
C ASP A 46 -10.61 -29.58 6.80
N GLY A 47 -10.34 -29.33 8.09
CA GLY A 47 -10.56 -30.28 9.18
C GLY A 47 -9.71 -31.55 9.15
N VAL A 48 -8.51 -31.53 8.56
CA VAL A 48 -7.61 -32.69 8.47
C VAL A 48 -6.70 -32.79 9.69
N ARG A 49 -6.80 -33.89 10.43
CA ARG A 49 -5.88 -34.16 11.55
C ARG A 49 -4.53 -34.70 11.07
N PRO A 50 -3.40 -34.13 11.51
CA PRO A 50 -2.07 -34.63 11.15
C PRO A 50 -1.81 -36.09 11.54
N ASP A 51 -2.35 -36.55 12.67
CA ASP A 51 -2.15 -37.92 13.12
C ASP A 51 -2.88 -38.95 12.25
N VAL A 52 -4.09 -38.61 11.78
CA VAL A 52 -4.85 -39.44 10.84
C VAL A 52 -4.26 -39.38 9.44
N LEU A 53 -3.80 -38.20 8.99
CA LEU A 53 -3.12 -38.04 7.70
C LEU A 53 -1.96 -39.03 7.54
N ARG A 54 -1.17 -39.23 8.60
CA ARG A 54 -0.06 -40.20 8.62
C ARG A 54 -0.47 -41.66 8.38
N GLU A 55 -1.73 -42.00 8.65
CA GLU A 55 -2.27 -43.35 8.44
C GLU A 55 -2.78 -43.57 7.00
N VAL A 56 -2.98 -42.49 6.24
CA VAL A 56 -3.57 -42.51 4.91
C VAL A 56 -2.47 -42.46 3.85
N PRO A 57 -2.46 -43.36 2.85
CA PRO A 57 -1.55 -43.23 1.72
C PRO A 57 -1.85 -41.94 0.94
N THR A 58 -0.97 -40.95 1.03
CA THR A 58 -1.10 -39.64 0.37
C THR A 58 0.17 -39.33 -0.44
N PRO A 59 0.45 -40.10 -1.52
CA PRO A 59 1.74 -40.07 -2.20
C PRO A 59 2.14 -38.69 -2.76
N VAL A 60 1.19 -37.81 -3.09
CA VAL A 60 1.52 -36.47 -3.59
C VAL A 60 1.94 -35.58 -2.43
N PHE A 61 1.13 -35.53 -1.37
CA PHE A 61 1.43 -34.83 -0.12
C PHE A 61 2.76 -35.30 0.47
N ASP A 62 2.95 -36.62 0.60
CA ASP A 62 4.18 -37.24 1.11
C ASP A 62 5.40 -36.82 0.29
N SER A 63 5.26 -36.70 -1.04
CA SER A 63 6.33 -36.23 -1.91
C SER A 63 6.66 -34.76 -1.67
N LEU A 64 5.65 -33.89 -1.53
CA LEU A 64 5.87 -32.45 -1.24
C LEU A 64 6.50 -32.27 0.14
N ALA A 65 6.02 -32.99 1.15
CA ALA A 65 6.55 -32.98 2.51
C ALA A 65 8.00 -33.50 2.58
N ALA A 66 8.34 -34.52 1.79
CA ALA A 66 9.71 -35.08 1.75
C ALA A 66 10.71 -34.20 0.98
N THR A 67 10.23 -33.33 0.10
CA THR A 67 11.07 -32.48 -0.78
C THR A 67 10.98 -31.00 -0.45
N GLY A 68 10.22 -30.63 0.58
CA GLY A 68 10.06 -29.26 1.05
C GLY A 68 10.14 -29.17 2.57
N THR A 69 9.66 -28.05 3.09
CA THR A 69 9.52 -27.80 4.52
C THR A 69 8.20 -28.39 4.99
N PHE A 70 8.25 -29.20 6.03
CA PHE A 70 7.07 -29.86 6.59
C PHE A 70 7.07 -29.78 8.12
N SER A 71 5.95 -29.30 8.67
CA SER A 71 5.63 -29.41 10.08
C SER A 71 4.30 -30.15 10.25
N GLU A 72 4.30 -31.16 11.11
CA GLU A 72 3.10 -31.87 11.55
C GLU A 72 2.53 -31.32 12.87
N THR A 73 3.16 -30.28 13.41
CA THR A 73 2.83 -29.68 14.72
C THR A 73 2.49 -28.20 14.63
N ALA A 74 2.13 -27.71 13.44
CA ALA A 74 1.73 -26.32 13.26
C ALA A 74 0.48 -25.99 14.09
N GLU A 75 0.30 -24.72 14.45
CA GLU A 75 -0.78 -24.27 15.34
C GLU A 75 -1.94 -23.64 14.57
N ALA A 76 -3.15 -24.13 14.83
CA ALA A 76 -4.40 -23.54 14.37
C ALA A 76 -4.77 -22.27 15.15
N ALA A 77 -5.64 -21.45 14.56
CA ALA A 77 -6.27 -20.35 15.30
C ALA A 77 -7.26 -20.86 16.37
N ARG A 78 -7.59 -19.98 17.32
CA ARG A 78 -8.53 -20.26 18.41
C ARG A 78 -9.70 -19.28 18.38
N PRO A 79 -10.96 -19.75 18.47
CA PRO A 79 -11.37 -21.16 18.60
C PRO A 79 -11.14 -21.93 17.29
N THR A 80 -10.96 -23.25 17.39
CA THR A 80 -10.70 -24.19 16.28
C THR A 80 -11.95 -24.44 15.43
N VAL A 81 -12.51 -23.35 14.92
CA VAL A 81 -13.70 -23.28 14.07
C VAL A 81 -13.25 -22.74 12.71
N SER A 82 -13.83 -23.24 11.62
CA SER A 82 -13.36 -22.93 10.26
C SER A 82 -13.32 -21.42 9.97
N GLY A 83 -14.32 -20.64 10.42
CA GLY A 83 -14.34 -19.19 10.22
C GLY A 83 -13.11 -18.47 10.77
N PRO A 84 -12.83 -18.57 12.09
CA PRO A 84 -11.60 -18.04 12.69
C PRO A 84 -10.32 -18.56 12.03
N CYS A 85 -10.22 -19.87 11.81
CA CYS A 85 -9.01 -20.49 11.28
C CYS A 85 -8.71 -20.06 9.84
N TRP A 86 -9.68 -20.14 8.92
CA TRP A 86 -9.50 -19.66 7.55
C TRP A 86 -9.24 -18.15 7.48
N SER A 87 -9.87 -17.38 8.36
CA SER A 87 -9.57 -15.95 8.48
C SER A 87 -8.11 -15.73 8.85
N SER A 88 -7.57 -16.46 9.83
CA SER A 88 -6.15 -16.34 10.20
C SER A 88 -5.21 -16.79 9.08
N ILE A 89 -5.53 -17.91 8.41
CA ILE A 89 -4.76 -18.44 7.28
C ILE A 89 -4.66 -17.43 6.14
N LEU A 90 -5.78 -16.78 5.78
CA LEU A 90 -5.81 -15.91 4.60
C LEU A 90 -5.48 -14.46 4.91
N THR A 91 -5.65 -13.97 6.14
CA THR A 91 -5.33 -12.58 6.50
C THR A 91 -3.92 -12.42 7.09
N GLY A 92 -3.33 -13.49 7.62
CA GLY A 92 -2.00 -13.46 8.26
C GLY A 92 -2.00 -12.82 9.64
N VAL A 93 -3.17 -12.70 10.28
CA VAL A 93 -3.34 -12.19 11.65
C VAL A 93 -4.23 -13.10 12.49
N TRP A 94 -4.11 -13.04 13.81
CA TRP A 94 -4.92 -13.87 14.72
C TRP A 94 -6.36 -13.34 14.92
N PRO A 95 -7.28 -14.14 15.50
CA PRO A 95 -8.67 -13.77 15.69
C PRO A 95 -8.93 -12.49 16.48
N GLU A 96 -8.01 -12.11 17.37
CA GLU A 96 -8.05 -10.84 18.10
C GLU A 96 -7.99 -9.62 17.18
N LYS A 97 -7.38 -9.75 15.99
CA LYS A 97 -7.23 -8.67 15.00
C LYS A 97 -8.31 -8.70 13.94
N HIS A 98 -8.53 -9.85 13.29
CA HIS A 98 -9.52 -9.95 12.22
C HIS A 98 -10.97 -10.06 12.72
N GLY A 99 -11.20 -10.32 14.02
CA GLY A 99 -12.50 -10.20 14.68
C GLY A 99 -13.49 -11.34 14.43
N VAL A 100 -13.07 -12.43 13.78
CA VAL A 100 -13.95 -13.58 13.47
C VAL A 100 -13.73 -14.67 14.51
N LEU A 101 -14.78 -15.02 15.25
CA LEU A 101 -14.74 -15.96 16.38
C LEU A 101 -15.68 -17.18 16.19
N SER A 102 -16.32 -17.30 15.03
CA SER A 102 -17.23 -18.40 14.68
C SER A 102 -17.44 -18.45 13.16
N ASN A 103 -18.27 -19.38 12.67
CA ASN A 103 -18.74 -19.39 11.26
C ASN A 103 -19.72 -18.25 10.91
N ASN A 104 -19.92 -17.29 11.82
CA ASN A 104 -20.51 -15.98 11.54
C ASN A 104 -19.39 -14.93 11.50
N PHE A 105 -19.21 -14.37 10.31
CA PHE A 105 -18.17 -13.43 9.91
C PHE A 105 -18.62 -11.97 10.07
N THR A 106 -19.83 -11.67 10.54
CA THR A 106 -20.36 -10.29 10.62
C THR A 106 -19.55 -9.34 11.51
N SER A 107 -18.75 -9.86 12.43
CA SER A 107 -17.83 -9.09 13.27
C SER A 107 -16.42 -8.92 12.69
N ASN A 108 -16.22 -9.29 11.43
CA ASN A 108 -14.91 -9.21 10.79
C ASN A 108 -14.38 -7.77 10.75
N ASN A 109 -13.06 -7.68 10.65
CA ASN A 109 -12.32 -6.43 10.44
C ASN A 109 -11.50 -6.51 9.13
N TYR A 110 -12.07 -7.09 8.08
CA TYR A 110 -11.36 -7.30 6.81
C TYR A 110 -11.03 -6.00 6.07
N SER A 111 -11.67 -4.87 6.41
CA SER A 111 -11.25 -3.56 5.90
C SER A 111 -9.87 -3.15 6.40
N THR A 112 -9.49 -3.58 7.62
CA THR A 112 -8.15 -3.33 8.19
C THR A 112 -7.20 -4.48 7.86
N TYR A 113 -7.69 -5.72 7.90
CA TYR A 113 -6.93 -6.94 7.67
C TYR A 113 -7.54 -7.73 6.51
N PRO A 114 -7.34 -7.28 5.26
CA PRO A 114 -7.84 -8.02 4.09
C PRO A 114 -7.15 -9.37 3.95
N ASP A 115 -7.76 -10.26 3.18
CA ASP A 115 -7.12 -11.51 2.77
C ASP A 115 -5.90 -11.24 1.86
N LEU A 116 -5.04 -12.26 1.72
CA LEU A 116 -3.77 -12.15 1.02
C LEU A 116 -3.91 -11.77 -0.46
N LEU A 117 -4.96 -12.24 -1.15
CA LEU A 117 -5.17 -11.98 -2.58
C LEU A 117 -5.67 -10.54 -2.78
N THR A 118 -6.67 -10.12 -1.99
CA THR A 118 -7.11 -8.71 -1.98
C THR A 118 -5.98 -7.75 -1.63
N ARG A 119 -5.08 -8.17 -0.73
CA ARG A 119 -3.90 -7.37 -0.39
C ARG A 119 -2.93 -7.27 -1.56
N ILE A 120 -2.65 -8.38 -2.26
CA ILE A 120 -1.80 -8.37 -3.46
C ILE A 120 -2.33 -7.38 -4.50
N GLU A 121 -3.63 -7.41 -4.80
CA GLU A 121 -4.26 -6.46 -5.74
C GLU A 121 -4.05 -4.99 -5.36
N SER A 122 -3.97 -4.69 -4.06
CA SER A 122 -3.78 -3.31 -3.60
C SER A 122 -2.36 -2.78 -3.77
N VAL A 123 -1.35 -3.66 -3.82
CA VAL A 123 0.08 -3.26 -3.86
C VAL A 123 0.86 -3.72 -5.07
N ARG A 124 0.41 -4.78 -5.73
CA ARG A 124 0.99 -5.40 -6.94
C ARG A 124 -0.15 -5.81 -7.90
N PRO A 125 -0.98 -4.86 -8.38
CA PRO A 125 -2.15 -5.15 -9.23
C PRO A 125 -1.79 -5.74 -10.60
N GLU A 126 -0.50 -5.87 -10.92
CA GLU A 126 -0.04 -6.58 -12.11
C GLU A 126 0.09 -8.09 -11.91
N LEU A 127 0.02 -8.60 -10.67
CA LEU A 127 0.03 -10.03 -10.38
C LEU A 127 -1.37 -10.62 -10.53
N ASN A 128 -1.49 -11.68 -11.32
CA ASN A 128 -2.76 -12.32 -11.61
C ASN A 128 -3.25 -13.21 -10.47
N THR A 129 -4.36 -12.83 -9.82
CA THR A 129 -4.89 -13.53 -8.63
C THR A 129 -6.10 -14.41 -8.92
N PHE A 130 -6.08 -15.65 -8.39
CA PHE A 130 -7.20 -16.59 -8.53
C PHE A 130 -7.63 -17.19 -7.20
N ALA A 131 -8.94 -17.34 -7.00
CA ALA A 131 -9.49 -18.13 -5.90
C ALA A 131 -10.66 -19.00 -6.34
N VAL A 132 -10.73 -20.21 -5.77
CA VAL A 132 -11.91 -21.08 -5.85
C VAL A 132 -12.18 -21.74 -4.50
N ALA A 133 -13.43 -21.69 -4.08
CA ALA A 133 -13.91 -22.42 -2.92
C ALA A 133 -15.38 -22.80 -3.08
N ASP A 134 -15.75 -23.89 -2.42
CA ASP A 134 -17.12 -24.39 -2.31
C ASP A 134 -17.76 -24.16 -0.93
N TRP A 135 -17.04 -23.53 0.00
CA TRP A 135 -17.62 -23.00 1.22
C TRP A 135 -17.92 -21.51 1.09
N LEU A 136 -19.22 -21.18 1.03
CA LEU A 136 -19.71 -19.84 0.68
C LEU A 136 -19.10 -18.67 1.47
N PRO A 137 -18.91 -18.72 2.81
CA PRO A 137 -18.34 -17.59 3.55
C PRO A 137 -16.94 -17.16 3.08
N LEU A 138 -16.18 -18.05 2.43
CA LEU A 138 -14.87 -17.69 1.88
C LEU A 138 -14.98 -16.80 0.64
N VAL A 139 -16.00 -17.00 -0.20
CA VAL A 139 -16.03 -16.47 -1.58
C VAL A 139 -17.30 -15.73 -1.98
N ALA A 140 -18.33 -15.73 -1.13
CA ALA A 140 -19.59 -15.02 -1.36
C ALA A 140 -20.11 -14.30 -0.11
N GLU A 141 -21.03 -13.35 -0.30
CA GLU A 141 -21.79 -12.73 0.78
C GLU A 141 -22.68 -13.78 1.49
N ASN A 142 -22.11 -14.46 2.47
CA ASN A 142 -22.78 -15.45 3.28
C ASN A 142 -22.28 -15.34 4.72
N SER A 143 -23.22 -15.25 5.66
CA SER A 143 -22.92 -15.20 7.10
C SER A 143 -21.91 -14.11 7.49
N GLY A 144 -21.84 -13.01 6.75
CA GLY A 144 -20.91 -11.90 6.99
C GLY A 144 -19.59 -11.96 6.23
N GLY A 145 -19.40 -12.95 5.35
CA GLY A 145 -18.37 -12.93 4.31
C GLY A 145 -18.72 -11.97 3.16
N PRO A 146 -17.95 -12.00 2.05
CA PRO A 146 -16.87 -12.95 1.77
C PRO A 146 -15.59 -12.62 2.54
N LEU A 147 -14.82 -13.64 2.93
CA LEU A 147 -13.45 -13.45 3.41
C LEU A 147 -12.52 -13.01 2.27
N ILE A 148 -12.59 -13.66 1.12
CA ILE A 148 -11.83 -13.30 -0.08
C ILE A 148 -12.59 -12.20 -0.82
N GLY A 149 -11.99 -11.01 -0.89
CA GLY A 149 -12.60 -9.83 -1.51
C GLY A 149 -13.00 -10.00 -2.98
N ASP A 150 -13.91 -9.15 -3.46
CA ASP A 150 -14.38 -9.15 -4.85
C ASP A 150 -13.41 -8.46 -5.82
N GLY A 151 -12.33 -7.87 -5.32
CA GLY A 151 -11.34 -7.13 -6.11
C GLY A 151 -10.28 -7.99 -6.81
N ILE A 152 -10.24 -9.30 -6.55
CA ILE A 152 -9.29 -10.23 -7.17
C ILE A 152 -9.63 -10.48 -8.64
N ASP A 153 -8.64 -10.81 -9.47
CA ASP A 153 -8.83 -10.94 -10.93
C ASP A 153 -9.87 -11.99 -11.30
N ARG A 154 -9.82 -13.16 -10.64
CA ARG A 154 -10.79 -14.22 -10.89
C ARG A 154 -11.16 -14.99 -9.62
N LYS A 155 -12.44 -14.92 -9.27
CA LYS A 155 -13.04 -15.68 -8.18
C LYS A 155 -14.11 -16.64 -8.69
N ILE A 156 -14.00 -17.91 -8.31
CA ILE A 156 -15.00 -18.93 -8.57
C ILE A 156 -15.75 -19.26 -7.27
N VAL A 157 -17.07 -19.14 -7.32
CA VAL A 157 -17.98 -19.39 -6.21
C VAL A 157 -18.72 -20.68 -6.45
N LEU A 158 -18.56 -21.65 -5.55
CA LEU A 158 -19.34 -22.88 -5.50
C LEU A 158 -20.02 -23.01 -4.14
N ASN A 159 -21.01 -23.90 -4.07
CA ASN A 159 -21.70 -24.24 -2.83
C ASN A 159 -21.68 -25.77 -2.64
N GLY A 160 -20.83 -26.24 -1.73
CA GLY A 160 -20.66 -27.66 -1.42
C GLY A 160 -21.96 -28.33 -0.96
N TYR A 161 -22.87 -27.58 -0.33
CA TYR A 161 -24.18 -28.10 0.07
C TYR A 161 -25.12 -28.37 -1.12
N ASP A 162 -24.93 -27.70 -2.25
CA ASP A 162 -25.76 -27.91 -3.45
C ASP A 162 -25.25 -29.06 -4.32
N HIS A 163 -23.92 -29.21 -4.42
CA HIS A 163 -23.27 -30.20 -5.28
C HIS A 163 -22.92 -31.51 -4.55
N GLY A 164 -22.78 -31.49 -3.23
CA GLY A 164 -22.10 -32.52 -2.45
C GLY A 164 -20.59 -32.30 -2.45
N TRP A 165 -19.97 -32.43 -1.28
CA TRP A 165 -18.60 -31.95 -1.03
C TRP A 165 -17.51 -32.58 -1.90
N LEU A 166 -17.52 -33.90 -2.12
CA LEU A 166 -16.54 -34.54 -3.00
C LEU A 166 -16.65 -34.09 -4.46
N GLU A 167 -17.88 -33.84 -4.93
CA GLU A 167 -18.12 -33.35 -6.28
C GLU A 167 -17.74 -31.86 -6.39
N ALA A 168 -18.09 -31.06 -5.38
CA ALA A 168 -17.73 -29.66 -5.29
C ALA A 168 -16.20 -29.46 -5.30
N ASP A 169 -15.46 -30.21 -4.47
CA ASP A 169 -13.99 -30.19 -4.46
C ASP A 169 -13.41 -30.51 -5.84
N SER A 170 -13.97 -31.51 -6.53
CA SER A 170 -13.52 -31.88 -7.88
C SER A 170 -13.80 -30.78 -8.90
N ILE A 171 -14.94 -30.09 -8.82
CA ILE A 171 -15.26 -28.95 -9.69
C ILE A 171 -14.36 -27.75 -9.36
N SER A 172 -14.10 -27.48 -8.09
CA SER A 172 -13.16 -26.46 -7.63
C SER A 172 -11.79 -26.67 -8.27
N VAL A 173 -11.28 -27.90 -8.21
CA VAL A 173 -10.00 -28.29 -8.80
C VAL A 173 -10.01 -28.24 -10.33
N ASP A 174 -11.13 -28.58 -10.99
CA ASP A 174 -11.28 -28.45 -12.45
C ASP A 174 -11.10 -26.99 -12.89
N TYR A 175 -11.69 -26.05 -12.17
CA TYR A 175 -11.52 -24.62 -12.46
C TYR A 175 -10.08 -24.15 -12.24
N ALA A 176 -9.44 -24.56 -11.15
CA ALA A 176 -8.05 -24.21 -10.88
C ALA A 176 -7.08 -24.83 -11.91
N VAL A 177 -7.31 -26.06 -12.35
CA VAL A 177 -6.52 -26.71 -13.43
C VAL A 177 -6.69 -25.96 -14.75
N GLU A 178 -7.90 -25.50 -15.07
CA GLU A 178 -8.13 -24.69 -16.27
C GLU A 178 -7.46 -23.32 -16.18
N GLU A 179 -7.48 -22.69 -14.99
CA GLU A 179 -6.76 -21.44 -14.73
C GLU A 179 -5.25 -21.61 -14.91
N LEU A 180 -4.66 -22.64 -14.30
CA LEU A 180 -3.26 -22.99 -14.48
C LEU A 180 -2.89 -23.23 -15.95
N ARG A 181 -3.83 -23.72 -16.77
CA ARG A 181 -3.61 -24.00 -18.19
C ARG A 181 -3.73 -22.77 -19.09
N THR A 182 -4.61 -21.83 -18.75
CA THR A 182 -5.06 -20.79 -19.69
C THR A 182 -5.03 -19.37 -19.16
N GLY A 183 -5.07 -19.18 -17.86
CA GLY A 183 -5.15 -17.87 -17.22
C GLY A 183 -3.80 -17.27 -16.86
N ASP A 184 -2.74 -18.08 -16.76
CA ASP A 184 -1.42 -17.64 -16.28
C ASP A 184 -1.45 -16.92 -14.91
N PRO A 185 -2.03 -17.55 -13.87
CA PRO A 185 -2.07 -16.98 -12.53
C PRO A 185 -0.67 -16.82 -11.94
N ASP A 186 -0.46 -15.78 -11.14
CA ASP A 186 0.73 -15.61 -10.28
C ASP A 186 0.52 -16.23 -8.90
N ILE A 187 -0.72 -16.20 -8.42
CA ILE A 187 -1.11 -16.86 -7.17
C ILE A 187 -2.51 -17.45 -7.26
N LEU A 188 -2.68 -18.66 -6.71
CA LEU A 188 -3.98 -19.33 -6.59
C LEU A 188 -4.27 -19.74 -5.15
N PHE A 189 -5.51 -19.57 -4.72
CA PHE A 189 -6.09 -20.26 -3.57
C PHE A 189 -7.12 -21.31 -4.00
N VAL A 190 -6.97 -22.54 -3.51
CA VAL A 190 -7.89 -23.66 -3.76
C VAL A 190 -8.31 -24.28 -2.43
N TYR A 191 -9.60 -24.22 -2.12
CA TYR A 191 -10.18 -24.86 -0.95
C TYR A 191 -10.71 -26.26 -1.28
N VAL A 192 -10.52 -27.21 -0.36
CA VAL A 192 -11.00 -28.60 -0.42
C VAL A 192 -11.70 -28.90 0.92
N GLY A 193 -13.03 -28.93 0.92
CA GLY A 193 -13.85 -28.99 2.13
C GLY A 193 -14.31 -30.39 2.53
N SER A 194 -14.20 -31.39 1.64
CA SER A 194 -14.83 -32.69 1.90
C SER A 194 -14.34 -33.46 3.13
N PRO A 195 -13.06 -33.42 3.57
CA PRO A 195 -12.66 -34.17 4.76
C PRO A 195 -13.43 -33.74 6.01
N ASP A 196 -13.52 -32.43 6.28
CA ASP A 196 -14.26 -31.87 7.41
C ASP A 196 -15.74 -32.28 7.37
N GLU A 197 -16.39 -32.04 6.24
CA GLU A 197 -17.82 -32.24 6.10
C GLU A 197 -18.21 -33.73 6.10
N ILE A 198 -17.38 -34.61 5.55
CA ILE A 198 -17.60 -36.07 5.63
C ILE A 198 -17.50 -36.53 7.08
N SER A 199 -16.50 -36.06 7.83
CA SER A 199 -16.34 -36.52 9.21
C SER A 199 -17.40 -35.93 10.17
N HIS A 200 -17.98 -34.75 9.87
CA HIS A 200 -19.22 -34.27 10.52
C HIS A 200 -20.40 -35.20 10.24
N ASN A 201 -20.61 -35.57 8.98
CA ASN A 201 -21.76 -36.38 8.55
C ASN A 201 -21.76 -37.78 9.17
N ILE A 202 -20.59 -38.39 9.37
CA ILE A 202 -20.47 -39.70 10.03
C ILE A 202 -20.34 -39.60 11.56
N GLY A 203 -20.11 -38.39 12.11
CA GLY A 203 -19.91 -38.16 13.54
C GLY A 203 -18.65 -38.80 14.10
N GLY A 204 -17.52 -38.69 13.39
CA GLY A 204 -16.24 -39.22 13.87
C GLY A 204 -15.17 -39.45 12.82
N ILE A 205 -14.12 -40.15 13.21
CA ILE A 205 -12.93 -40.45 12.38
C ILE A 205 -13.05 -41.88 11.81
N GLY A 206 -13.79 -42.01 10.71
CA GLY A 206 -14.10 -43.28 10.04
C GLY A 206 -13.20 -43.65 8.85
N THR A 207 -13.63 -44.64 8.08
CA THR A 207 -12.97 -45.00 6.81
C THR A 207 -13.26 -43.93 5.75
N GLU A 208 -14.47 -43.40 5.76
CA GLU A 208 -14.96 -42.36 4.85
C GLU A 208 -14.14 -41.07 4.96
N TYR A 209 -13.72 -40.70 6.18
CA TYR A 209 -12.82 -39.57 6.40
C TYR A 209 -11.42 -39.81 5.84
N ARG A 210 -10.87 -41.02 6.02
CA ARG A 210 -9.57 -41.42 5.47
C ARG A 210 -9.60 -41.46 3.94
N ASP A 211 -10.70 -41.95 3.37
CA ASP A 211 -10.95 -41.96 1.93
C ASP A 211 -11.08 -40.53 1.37
N ALA A 212 -11.68 -39.61 2.13
CA ALA A 212 -11.75 -38.18 1.79
C ALA A 212 -10.36 -37.54 1.77
N ILE A 213 -9.50 -37.83 2.76
CA ILE A 213 -8.10 -37.38 2.78
C ILE A 213 -7.33 -37.92 1.56
N ALA A 214 -7.47 -39.21 1.23
CA ALA A 214 -6.86 -39.80 0.04
C ALA A 214 -7.39 -39.16 -1.27
N THR A 215 -8.65 -38.73 -1.27
CA THR A 215 -9.24 -37.99 -2.39
C THR A 215 -8.67 -36.59 -2.49
N ALA A 216 -8.49 -35.88 -1.37
CA ALA A 216 -7.85 -34.57 -1.32
C ALA A 216 -6.40 -34.62 -1.86
N ASP A 217 -5.63 -35.67 -1.51
CA ASP A 217 -4.30 -35.92 -2.10
C ASP A 217 -4.36 -36.13 -3.62
N SER A 218 -5.35 -36.88 -4.09
CA SER A 218 -5.57 -37.08 -5.54
C SER A 218 -5.89 -35.75 -6.24
N GLN A 219 -6.68 -34.86 -5.62
CA GLN A 219 -6.97 -33.53 -6.14
C GLN A 219 -5.72 -32.64 -6.16
N LEU A 220 -4.92 -32.65 -5.10
CA LEU A 220 -3.62 -31.96 -5.06
C LEU A 220 -2.70 -32.44 -6.19
N GLY A 221 -2.67 -33.75 -6.46
CA GLY A 221 -1.93 -34.32 -7.58
C GLY A 221 -2.30 -33.72 -8.94
N ARG A 222 -3.58 -33.43 -9.17
CA ARG A 222 -4.06 -32.81 -10.41
C ARG A 222 -3.56 -31.37 -10.56
N LEU A 223 -3.52 -30.61 -9.47
CA LEU A 223 -2.99 -29.24 -9.44
C LEU A 223 -1.48 -29.24 -9.72
N VAL A 224 -0.72 -30.09 -9.02
CA VAL A 224 0.72 -30.23 -9.20
C VAL A 224 1.06 -30.71 -10.63
N GLU A 225 0.28 -31.63 -11.18
CA GLU A 225 0.44 -32.07 -12.57
C GLU A 225 0.14 -30.92 -13.56
N ALA A 226 -0.90 -30.10 -13.29
CA ALA A 226 -1.23 -28.96 -14.13
C ALA A 226 -0.12 -27.90 -14.13
N ILE A 227 0.48 -27.60 -12.98
CA ILE A 227 1.67 -26.73 -12.86
C ILE A 227 2.79 -27.22 -13.76
N HIS A 228 3.21 -28.49 -13.62
CA HIS A 228 4.30 -29.07 -14.41
C HIS A 228 4.02 -29.13 -15.92
N ARG A 229 2.75 -29.07 -16.33
CA ARG A 229 2.34 -29.09 -17.74
C ARG A 229 2.25 -27.69 -18.36
N ARG A 230 2.44 -26.62 -17.59
CA ARG A 230 2.46 -25.25 -18.11
C ARG A 230 3.60 -25.08 -19.11
N PRO A 231 3.37 -24.45 -20.27
CA PRO A 231 4.44 -24.17 -21.23
C PRO A 231 5.58 -23.31 -20.66
N THR A 232 5.26 -22.44 -19.71
CA THR A 232 6.16 -21.50 -19.03
C THR A 232 6.83 -22.07 -17.79
N PHE A 233 6.48 -23.30 -17.36
CA PHE A 233 7.02 -23.92 -16.14
C PHE A 233 8.57 -23.85 -15.99
N PRO A 234 9.39 -24.04 -17.05
CA PRO A 234 10.85 -23.94 -16.93
C PRO A 234 11.38 -22.54 -16.56
N GLU A 235 10.55 -21.50 -16.69
CA GLU A 235 10.87 -20.09 -16.41
C GLU A 235 10.21 -19.62 -15.09
N GLU A 236 9.56 -20.53 -14.36
CA GLU A 236 8.77 -20.25 -13.16
C GLU A 236 9.39 -20.91 -11.92
N ASP A 237 9.23 -20.26 -10.77
CA ASP A 237 9.55 -20.80 -9.46
C ASP A 237 8.27 -20.93 -8.63
N TRP A 238 7.69 -22.13 -8.65
CA TRP A 238 6.46 -22.43 -7.93
C TRP A 238 6.74 -22.78 -6.48
N LEU A 239 6.09 -22.06 -5.56
CA LEU A 239 5.93 -22.45 -4.17
C LEU A 239 4.53 -23.02 -3.95
N ILE A 240 4.47 -24.28 -3.55
CA ILE A 240 3.23 -24.99 -3.22
C ILE A 240 3.10 -25.01 -1.70
N LEU A 241 2.09 -24.32 -1.20
CA LEU A 241 1.70 -24.27 0.20
C LEU A 241 0.48 -25.17 0.43
N VAL A 242 0.55 -26.06 1.42
CA VAL A 242 -0.58 -26.93 1.81
C VAL A 242 -0.78 -26.88 3.31
N THR A 243 -2.02 -26.66 3.76
CA THR A 243 -2.36 -26.65 5.19
C THR A 243 -3.79 -27.13 5.44
N THR A 244 -4.14 -27.20 6.71
CA THR A 244 -5.47 -27.46 7.25
C THR A 244 -5.75 -26.43 8.34
N ASP A 245 -7.00 -26.03 8.47
CA ASP A 245 -7.42 -24.92 9.32
C ASP A 245 -7.55 -25.32 10.79
N HIS A 246 -8.05 -26.52 11.04
CA HIS A 246 -8.07 -27.14 12.36
C HIS A 246 -8.02 -28.67 12.27
N GLY A 247 -7.85 -29.30 13.43
CA GLY A 247 -8.10 -30.72 13.61
C GLY A 247 -9.52 -30.99 14.11
N ARG A 248 -9.73 -32.09 14.84
CA ARG A 248 -11.06 -32.49 15.34
C ARG A 248 -11.00 -33.57 16.41
N THR A 249 -12.04 -33.67 17.23
CA THR A 249 -12.21 -34.74 18.21
C THR A 249 -12.49 -36.08 17.52
N VAL A 250 -12.38 -37.18 18.26
CA VAL A 250 -12.64 -38.53 17.74
C VAL A 250 -14.11 -38.71 17.34
N GLU A 251 -15.01 -37.99 18.00
CA GLU A 251 -16.45 -37.91 17.72
C GLU A 251 -16.80 -36.95 16.56
N GLY A 252 -15.80 -36.35 15.91
CA GLY A 252 -15.97 -35.51 14.72
C GLY A 252 -16.33 -34.06 15.01
N GLY A 253 -16.33 -33.64 16.27
CA GLY A 253 -16.52 -32.23 16.65
C GLY A 253 -15.23 -31.43 16.58
N HIS A 254 -15.33 -30.11 16.59
CA HIS A 254 -14.19 -29.19 16.73
C HIS A 254 -14.67 -27.86 17.35
N GLY A 255 -13.75 -26.93 17.61
CA GLY A 255 -14.00 -25.63 18.26
C GLY A 255 -13.47 -25.53 19.69
N GLY A 256 -12.87 -26.60 20.20
CA GLY A 256 -12.19 -26.67 21.49
C GLY A 256 -10.68 -26.40 21.41
N GLU A 257 -10.00 -26.77 22.50
CA GLU A 257 -8.59 -26.47 22.77
C GLU A 257 -7.75 -27.75 22.88
N SER A 258 -8.30 -28.92 22.51
CA SER A 258 -7.54 -30.16 22.60
C SER A 258 -6.41 -30.19 21.56
N PRO A 259 -5.29 -30.88 21.84
CA PRO A 259 -4.22 -31.03 20.86
C PRO A 259 -4.71 -31.57 19.52
N GLU A 260 -5.69 -32.48 19.53
CA GLU A 260 -6.31 -33.04 18.34
C GLU A 260 -7.06 -32.02 17.48
N GLU A 261 -7.53 -30.92 18.08
CA GLU A 261 -8.22 -29.83 17.38
C GLU A 261 -7.25 -28.72 16.95
N THR A 262 -6.18 -28.50 17.71
CA THR A 262 -5.35 -27.30 17.56
C THR A 262 -4.06 -27.54 16.81
N THR A 263 -3.70 -28.81 16.61
CA THR A 263 -2.51 -29.22 15.85
C THR A 263 -2.90 -29.43 14.39
N VAL A 264 -2.24 -28.70 13.50
CA VAL A 264 -2.43 -28.75 12.05
C VAL A 264 -1.11 -29.03 11.34
N PHE A 265 -1.15 -29.26 10.04
CA PHE A 265 0.06 -29.43 9.23
C PHE A 265 0.37 -28.18 8.40
N TYR A 266 1.65 -28.00 8.10
CA TYR A 266 2.17 -26.98 7.22
C TYR A 266 3.14 -27.64 6.23
N VAL A 267 2.94 -27.39 4.93
CA VAL A 267 3.87 -27.77 3.88
C VAL A 267 4.21 -26.54 3.05
N ALA A 268 5.49 -26.32 2.80
CA ALA A 268 6.00 -25.43 1.77
C ALA A 268 6.96 -26.21 0.88
N SER A 269 6.65 -26.36 -0.41
CA SER A 269 7.43 -27.20 -1.33
C SER A 269 7.63 -26.50 -2.67
N GLY A 270 8.85 -26.53 -3.17
CA GLY A 270 9.25 -25.83 -4.39
C GLY A 270 10.77 -25.59 -4.43
N PRO A 271 11.32 -25.12 -5.56
CA PRO A 271 12.75 -24.81 -5.68
C PRO A 271 13.29 -23.87 -4.60
N SER A 272 12.45 -22.93 -4.15
CA SER A 272 12.80 -21.94 -3.12
C SER A 272 12.51 -22.38 -1.67
N ALA A 273 11.93 -23.56 -1.45
CA ALA A 273 11.64 -24.06 -0.10
C ALA A 273 12.84 -24.81 0.51
N ASP A 274 13.09 -24.59 1.81
CA ASP A 274 14.02 -25.44 2.58
C ASP A 274 13.49 -26.88 2.61
N VAL A 275 14.38 -27.86 2.85
CA VAL A 275 14.01 -29.28 3.00
C VAL A 275 14.12 -29.70 4.46
N GLY A 276 13.03 -30.21 5.03
CA GLY A 276 12.99 -30.78 6.38
C GLY A 276 11.97 -30.11 7.31
N THR A 277 12.19 -30.23 8.61
CA THR A 277 11.32 -29.62 9.62
C THR A 277 11.81 -28.21 9.95
N PRO A 278 10.93 -27.20 10.01
CA PRO A 278 11.32 -25.84 10.38
C PRO A 278 11.82 -25.79 11.84
N ASP A 279 12.70 -24.83 12.15
CA ASP A 279 13.29 -24.67 13.48
C ASP A 279 12.25 -24.29 14.55
N GLU A 280 11.25 -23.50 14.16
CA GLU A 280 10.12 -23.11 14.99
C GLU A 280 8.82 -23.71 14.44
N SER A 281 7.87 -24.03 15.32
CA SER A 281 6.59 -24.57 14.90
C SER A 281 5.77 -23.47 14.22
N PRO A 282 5.31 -23.66 12.97
CA PRO A 282 4.57 -22.63 12.25
C PRO A 282 3.19 -22.40 12.87
N GLY A 283 2.69 -21.18 12.83
CA GLY A 283 1.30 -20.85 13.07
C GLY A 283 0.51 -20.74 11.76
N ALA A 284 -0.82 -20.85 11.86
CA ALA A 284 -1.74 -20.68 10.73
C ALA A 284 -1.54 -19.32 10.00
N VAL A 285 -1.06 -18.30 10.69
CA VAL A 285 -0.82 -16.95 10.14
C VAL A 285 0.45 -16.85 9.27
N ASP A 286 1.36 -17.83 9.31
CA ASP A 286 2.66 -17.75 8.63
C ASP A 286 2.59 -17.95 7.11
N LEU A 287 1.48 -18.50 6.60
CA LEU A 287 1.32 -18.77 5.17
C LEU A 287 1.31 -17.48 4.33
N VAL A 288 0.69 -16.42 4.84
CA VAL A 288 0.60 -15.13 4.15
C VAL A 288 1.97 -14.49 3.99
N THR A 289 2.74 -14.42 5.09
CA THR A 289 4.08 -13.85 5.10
C THR A 289 5.06 -14.66 4.25
N THR A 290 4.93 -15.99 4.29
CA THR A 290 5.74 -16.88 3.44
C THR A 290 5.41 -16.69 1.95
N ALA A 291 4.12 -16.61 1.58
CA ALA A 291 3.71 -16.34 0.20
C ALA A 291 4.20 -14.97 -0.29
N PHE A 292 4.09 -13.92 0.52
CA PHE A 292 4.58 -12.59 0.17
C PHE A 292 6.08 -12.54 -0.01
N ALA A 293 6.85 -13.20 0.85
CA ALA A 293 8.29 -13.26 0.71
C ALA A 293 8.70 -13.95 -0.61
N HIS A 294 8.04 -15.05 -0.98
CA HIS A 294 8.28 -15.76 -2.23
C HIS A 294 7.91 -14.93 -3.47
N LEU A 295 6.76 -14.26 -3.45
CA LEU A 295 6.28 -13.41 -4.55
C LEU A 295 6.98 -12.03 -4.62
N GLU A 296 7.96 -11.79 -3.75
CA GLU A 296 8.64 -10.50 -3.61
C GLU A 296 7.64 -9.34 -3.38
N VAL A 297 6.56 -9.62 -2.66
CA VAL A 297 5.58 -8.61 -2.22
C VAL A 297 6.11 -7.95 -0.95
N ALA A 298 6.25 -6.63 -0.99
CA ALA A 298 6.73 -5.87 0.15
C ALA A 298 5.72 -5.92 1.32
N ILE A 299 6.16 -6.36 2.50
CA ILE A 299 5.32 -6.46 3.70
C ILE A 299 5.34 -5.14 4.48
N ASP A 300 4.30 -4.33 4.33
CA ASP A 300 4.14 -3.08 5.08
C ASP A 300 3.99 -3.37 6.59
N PRO A 301 4.86 -2.84 7.47
CA PRO A 301 4.70 -2.97 8.91
C PRO A 301 3.34 -2.49 9.43
N GLY A 302 2.71 -1.53 8.75
CA GLY A 302 1.37 -1.02 9.05
C GLY A 302 0.25 -2.04 8.87
N TRP A 303 0.47 -3.13 8.11
CA TRP A 303 -0.48 -4.24 8.02
C TRP A 303 -0.61 -5.01 9.34
N GLY A 304 0.40 -4.90 10.22
CA GLY A 304 0.39 -5.55 11.53
C GLY A 304 0.19 -7.06 11.43
N LEU A 305 0.80 -7.72 10.44
CA LEU A 305 0.76 -9.18 10.31
C LEU A 305 1.36 -9.85 11.56
N ASP A 306 0.78 -10.98 11.97
CA ASP A 306 1.31 -11.80 13.06
C ASP A 306 2.25 -12.90 12.58
N GLY A 307 2.15 -13.26 11.29
CA GLY A 307 2.96 -14.29 10.68
C GLY A 307 4.43 -13.92 10.48
N THR A 308 5.24 -14.94 10.27
CA THR A 308 6.66 -14.89 9.92
C THR A 308 6.93 -15.74 8.68
N VAL A 309 8.09 -15.60 8.07
CA VAL A 309 8.47 -16.43 6.91
C VAL A 309 8.99 -17.76 7.41
N VAL A 310 8.42 -18.85 6.90
CA VAL A 310 8.73 -20.21 7.33
C VAL A 310 9.14 -21.07 6.13
N GLY A 311 10.34 -21.63 6.19
CA GLY A 311 10.77 -22.71 5.29
C GLY A 311 11.19 -22.28 3.88
N LEU A 312 11.78 -21.09 3.73
CA LEU A 312 12.34 -20.63 2.45
C LEU A 312 13.87 -20.49 2.51
N ASN A 313 14.56 -20.98 1.48
CA ASN A 313 16.02 -21.03 1.35
C ASN A 313 16.65 -19.63 1.26
N GLY A 314 16.85 -18.95 2.39
CA GLY A 314 17.50 -17.64 2.44
C GLY A 314 16.70 -16.49 1.83
N ILE A 315 15.41 -16.70 1.56
CA ILE A 315 14.47 -15.65 1.17
C ILE A 315 13.93 -15.00 2.44
N THR A 316 14.18 -13.71 2.57
CA THR A 316 13.63 -12.88 3.66
C THR A 316 12.51 -12.00 3.13
N PRO A 317 11.52 -11.59 3.94
CA PRO A 317 10.51 -10.65 3.50
C PRO A 317 11.14 -9.40 2.89
N VAL A 318 10.63 -9.00 1.73
CA VAL A 318 10.86 -7.64 1.26
C VAL A 318 10.14 -6.74 2.26
N THR A 319 10.87 -5.99 3.08
CA THR A 319 10.26 -4.89 3.82
C THR A 319 10.20 -3.72 2.84
N PRO A 320 9.05 -3.03 2.68
CA PRO A 320 9.08 -1.78 1.96
C PRO A 320 10.10 -0.88 2.65
N PHE A 321 10.83 -0.08 1.88
CA PHE A 321 11.49 1.08 2.45
C PHE A 321 10.46 1.78 3.36
N PRO A 322 10.84 2.23 4.57
CA PRO A 322 9.88 2.63 5.61
C PRO A 322 8.84 3.58 5.04
N ALA A 323 7.57 3.43 5.45
CA ALA A 323 6.46 4.29 5.03
C ALA A 323 6.92 5.75 4.99
N THR A 324 6.83 6.37 3.81
CA THR A 324 7.27 7.75 3.63
C THR A 324 6.06 8.68 3.74
N ASP A 325 6.19 9.72 4.55
CA ASP A 325 5.25 10.83 4.51
C ASP A 325 5.65 11.79 3.40
N THR A 326 4.66 12.43 2.77
CA THR A 326 4.91 13.62 1.96
C THR A 326 4.38 14.86 2.66
N LEU A 327 5.10 15.98 2.54
CA LEU A 327 4.68 17.27 3.07
C LEU A 327 4.84 18.35 1.99
N ARG A 328 3.72 18.97 1.60
CA ARG A 328 3.61 20.00 0.57
C ARG A 328 3.47 21.37 1.24
N ILE A 329 4.42 22.26 1.02
CA ILE A 329 4.52 23.55 1.72
C ILE A 329 4.54 24.67 0.69
N LEU A 330 3.67 25.66 0.88
CA LEU A 330 3.63 26.88 0.08
C LEU A 330 3.94 28.08 0.97
N ALA A 331 4.88 28.94 0.56
CA ALA A 331 5.12 30.22 1.20
C ALA A 331 4.73 31.35 0.25
N TYR A 332 3.91 32.29 0.72
CA TYR A 332 3.39 33.35 -0.14
C TYR A 332 3.17 34.67 0.61
N ASN A 333 3.97 35.69 0.31
CA ASN A 333 3.65 37.06 0.69
C ASN A 333 2.48 37.52 -0.19
N THR A 334 1.37 37.93 0.44
CA THR A 334 0.13 38.24 -0.29
C THR A 334 -0.06 39.72 -0.59
N HIS A 335 0.82 40.60 -0.06
CA HIS A 335 0.68 42.05 -0.17
C HIS A 335 -0.74 42.52 0.15
N HIS A 336 -1.26 42.09 1.32
CA HIS A 336 -2.62 42.31 1.79
C HIS A 336 -3.72 41.98 0.76
N GLY A 337 -3.45 41.09 -0.20
CA GLY A 337 -4.35 40.67 -1.27
C GLY A 337 -4.43 41.63 -2.47
N GLU A 338 -3.61 42.67 -2.51
CA GLU A 338 -3.53 43.62 -3.62
C GLU A 338 -2.48 43.16 -4.64
N GLY A 339 -2.92 42.92 -5.87
CA GLY A 339 -2.02 42.51 -6.94
C GLY A 339 -1.24 43.65 -7.56
N MET A 340 -0.39 43.31 -8.52
CA MET A 340 0.39 44.25 -9.34
C MET A 340 -0.49 45.20 -10.17
N ASP A 341 -1.76 44.88 -10.34
CA ASP A 341 -2.78 45.70 -10.97
C ASP A 341 -3.48 46.69 -10.02
N GLY A 342 -3.11 46.70 -8.74
CA GLY A 342 -3.73 47.52 -7.69
C GLY A 342 -5.15 47.05 -7.30
N VAL A 343 -5.53 45.84 -7.69
CA VAL A 343 -6.84 45.27 -7.38
C VAL A 343 -6.71 44.35 -6.16
N LEU A 344 -7.54 44.61 -5.14
CA LEU A 344 -7.71 43.75 -3.98
C LEU A 344 -8.61 42.55 -4.35
N ASP A 345 -8.02 41.36 -4.46
CA ASP A 345 -8.72 40.13 -4.84
C ASP A 345 -8.15 38.90 -4.10
N LEU A 346 -8.83 38.51 -3.01
CA LEU A 346 -8.46 37.34 -2.22
C LEU A 346 -8.73 36.02 -2.95
N GLN A 347 -9.69 35.99 -3.87
CA GLN A 347 -10.01 34.80 -4.65
C GLN A 347 -8.85 34.43 -5.58
N ARG A 348 -8.17 35.43 -6.12
CA ARG A 348 -6.99 35.23 -6.98
C ARG A 348 -5.85 34.55 -6.21
N ILE A 349 -5.51 35.03 -5.01
CA ILE A 349 -4.52 34.39 -4.14
C ILE A 349 -4.95 32.97 -3.75
N ALA A 350 -6.22 32.77 -3.37
CA ALA A 350 -6.74 31.45 -3.03
C ALA A 350 -6.70 30.46 -4.21
N THR A 351 -6.86 30.94 -5.45
CA THR A 351 -6.74 30.12 -6.66
C THR A 351 -5.30 29.60 -6.81
N VAL A 352 -4.31 30.48 -6.65
CA VAL A 352 -2.88 30.09 -6.68
C VAL A 352 -2.56 29.04 -5.61
N ILE A 353 -3.13 29.18 -4.41
CA ILE A 353 -2.98 28.19 -3.34
C ILE A 353 -3.61 26.85 -3.75
N ASN A 354 -4.83 26.86 -4.27
CA ASN A 354 -5.55 25.64 -4.62
C ASN A 354 -4.90 24.89 -5.81
N ASP A 355 -4.28 25.60 -6.76
CA ASP A 355 -3.66 25.00 -7.94
C ASP A 355 -2.48 24.06 -7.63
N VAL A 356 -1.86 24.20 -6.46
CA VAL A 356 -0.75 23.34 -6.02
C VAL A 356 -1.09 22.49 -4.80
N GLU A 357 -2.32 22.54 -4.31
CA GLU A 357 -2.85 21.72 -3.23
C GLU A 357 -1.84 21.51 -2.07
N PRO A 358 -1.38 22.59 -1.40
CA PRO A 358 -0.43 22.46 -0.31
C PRO A 358 -1.11 21.89 0.95
N ASP A 359 -0.32 21.21 1.77
CA ASP A 359 -0.73 20.74 3.09
C ASP A 359 -0.69 21.88 4.10
N VAL A 360 0.36 22.70 4.03
CA VAL A 360 0.57 23.88 4.88
C VAL A 360 0.95 25.09 4.03
N VAL A 361 0.35 26.25 4.33
CA VAL A 361 0.64 27.52 3.66
C VAL A 361 1.06 28.56 4.68
N THR A 362 2.18 29.25 4.46
CA THR A 362 2.58 30.43 5.25
C THR A 362 2.29 31.70 4.46
N LEU A 363 1.46 32.57 5.02
CA LEU A 363 1.00 33.80 4.37
C LEU A 363 1.49 35.04 5.12
N GLN A 364 2.17 35.91 4.40
CA GLN A 364 2.64 37.19 4.92
C GLN A 364 1.73 38.35 4.49
N GLU A 365 1.77 39.42 5.30
CA GLU A 365 1.03 40.67 5.08
C GLU A 365 -0.49 40.52 5.14
N ILE A 366 -0.98 39.92 6.23
CA ILE A 366 -2.39 39.59 6.40
C ILE A 366 -3.10 40.62 7.27
N ASP A 367 -4.19 41.15 6.76
CA ASP A 367 -5.09 42.04 7.48
C ASP A 367 -6.24 41.28 8.14
N ARG A 368 -6.52 41.66 9.39
CA ARG A 368 -7.73 41.25 10.12
C ARG A 368 -8.54 42.47 10.51
N VAL A 369 -9.66 42.68 9.81
CA VAL A 369 -10.64 43.75 10.07
C VAL A 369 -10.02 45.14 9.92
N VAL A 370 -9.17 45.32 8.91
CA VAL A 370 -8.47 46.58 8.62
C VAL A 370 -9.23 47.38 7.57
N GLU A 371 -9.28 48.71 7.70
CA GLU A 371 -10.02 49.60 6.77
C GLU A 371 -9.55 49.48 5.30
N ARG A 372 -8.23 49.42 5.02
CA ARG A 372 -7.70 49.32 3.64
C ARG A 372 -8.18 48.09 2.87
N THR A 373 -8.49 47.01 3.58
CA THR A 373 -8.97 45.73 3.02
C THR A 373 -10.48 45.54 3.23
N GLY A 374 -11.21 46.63 3.49
CA GLY A 374 -12.67 46.63 3.61
C GLY A 374 -13.19 45.97 4.89
N GLY A 375 -12.35 45.81 5.91
CA GLY A 375 -12.75 45.22 7.19
C GLY A 375 -12.90 43.70 7.18
N VAL A 376 -12.32 43.02 6.19
CA VAL A 376 -12.34 41.55 6.08
C VAL A 376 -11.32 40.91 7.03
N ASP A 377 -11.64 39.75 7.58
CA ASP A 377 -10.66 38.84 8.20
C ASP A 377 -10.07 37.95 7.10
N GLN A 378 -8.90 38.35 6.57
CA GLN A 378 -8.32 37.68 5.41
C GLN A 378 -7.91 36.24 5.71
N ALA A 379 -7.41 35.95 6.92
CA ALA A 379 -7.04 34.59 7.32
C ALA A 379 -8.25 33.64 7.27
N ALA A 380 -9.38 34.09 7.85
CA ALA A 380 -10.62 33.32 7.82
C ALA A 380 -11.18 33.15 6.40
N GLU A 381 -11.10 34.19 5.57
CA GLU A 381 -11.58 34.12 4.20
C GLU A 381 -10.71 33.20 3.32
N TYR A 382 -9.39 33.24 3.47
CA TYR A 382 -8.51 32.30 2.78
C TYR A 382 -8.83 30.85 3.19
N ALA A 383 -8.95 30.55 4.48
CA ALA A 383 -9.36 29.22 4.96
C ALA A 383 -10.67 28.75 4.33
N ARG A 384 -11.67 29.62 4.23
CA ARG A 384 -12.95 29.33 3.59
C ARG A 384 -12.79 28.99 2.11
N LEU A 385 -11.93 29.72 1.40
CA LEU A 385 -11.69 29.57 -0.04
C LEU A 385 -10.82 28.36 -0.40
N THR A 386 -9.95 27.92 0.51
CA THR A 386 -9.01 26.81 0.29
C THR A 386 -9.45 25.51 0.98
N GLY A 387 -10.48 25.56 1.82
CA GLY A 387 -10.96 24.41 2.58
C GLY A 387 -9.98 23.96 3.66
N THR A 388 -9.33 24.91 4.32
CA THR A 388 -8.28 24.67 5.32
C THR A 388 -8.65 25.26 6.68
N GLU A 389 -7.95 24.84 7.73
CA GLU A 389 -7.91 25.59 9.00
C GLU A 389 -7.00 26.82 8.83
N ALA A 390 -7.31 27.91 9.53
CA ALA A 390 -6.49 29.13 9.55
C ALA A 390 -6.06 29.49 10.98
N LEU A 391 -4.76 29.79 11.11
CA LEU A 391 -4.17 30.44 12.28
C LEU A 391 -3.81 31.88 11.90
N PHE A 392 -3.94 32.80 12.85
CA PHE A 392 -3.58 34.21 12.66
C PHE A 392 -2.73 34.71 13.81
N GLY A 393 -1.57 35.30 13.49
CA GLY A 393 -0.68 35.96 14.43
C GLY A 393 -0.50 37.42 14.06
N ASP A 394 -1.02 38.34 14.87
CA ASP A 394 -0.77 39.76 14.69
C ASP A 394 0.67 40.12 15.11
N PHE A 395 1.21 41.18 14.52
CA PHE A 395 2.37 41.89 15.05
C PHE A 395 2.07 43.35 15.42
N MET A 396 1.01 43.96 14.88
CA MET A 396 0.56 45.31 15.28
C MET A 396 -0.93 45.55 15.05
N GLY A 397 -1.48 46.56 15.74
CA GLY A 397 -2.77 47.15 15.37
C GLY A 397 -2.62 48.10 14.18
N TYR A 398 -3.57 48.07 13.24
CA TYR A 398 -3.50 48.89 12.03
C TYR A 398 -4.92 49.25 11.53
N GLN A 399 -5.17 50.54 11.29
CA GLN A 399 -6.46 51.09 10.79
C GLN A 399 -7.72 50.44 11.39
N GLY A 400 -7.79 50.38 12.73
CA GLY A 400 -8.95 49.83 13.45
C GLY A 400 -8.98 48.31 13.57
N GLY A 401 -8.12 47.60 12.87
CA GLY A 401 -7.94 46.14 12.92
C GLY A 401 -6.52 45.75 13.35
N GLN A 402 -6.07 44.60 12.85
CA GLN A 402 -4.76 44.02 13.13
C GLN A 402 -4.05 43.62 11.85
N TYR A 403 -2.73 43.77 11.86
CA TYR A 403 -1.84 43.40 10.76
C TYR A 403 -0.84 42.35 11.24
N GLY A 404 -0.66 41.32 10.44
CA GLY A 404 -0.05 40.07 10.89
C GLY A 404 0.32 39.11 9.78
N MET A 405 0.38 37.83 10.18
CA MET A 405 0.59 36.69 9.29
C MET A 405 -0.51 35.65 9.52
N ALA A 406 -0.70 34.78 8.53
CA ALA A 406 -1.55 33.62 8.66
C ALA A 406 -0.80 32.33 8.29
N LEU A 407 -1.25 31.22 8.87
CA LEU A 407 -0.83 29.88 8.49
C LEU A 407 -2.09 29.07 8.22
N LEU A 408 -2.16 28.47 7.04
CA LEU A 408 -3.27 27.61 6.63
C LEU A 408 -2.82 26.15 6.68
N SER A 409 -3.67 25.24 7.16
CA SER A 409 -3.36 23.81 7.21
C SER A 409 -4.54 22.95 6.78
N ARG A 410 -4.29 21.96 5.92
CA ARG A 410 -5.17 20.81 5.68
C ARG A 410 -4.96 19.69 6.71
N LEU A 411 -3.78 19.66 7.32
CA LEU A 411 -3.39 18.68 8.30
C LEU A 411 -3.87 19.06 9.70
N PRO A 412 -4.10 18.09 10.60
CA PRO A 412 -4.45 18.37 11.99
C PRO A 412 -3.35 19.20 12.67
N VAL A 413 -3.71 20.40 13.14
CA VAL A 413 -2.84 21.25 13.97
C VAL A 413 -2.89 20.75 15.41
N LEU A 414 -1.74 20.45 15.99
CA LEU A 414 -1.59 19.92 17.34
C LEU A 414 -1.34 21.03 18.35
N ASP A 415 -0.46 21.97 18.01
CA ASP A 415 -0.18 23.19 18.74
C ASP A 415 0.27 24.29 17.77
N TRP A 416 0.30 25.54 18.25
CA TRP A 416 0.84 26.66 17.50
C TRP A 416 1.28 27.80 18.43
N ALA A 417 2.17 28.66 17.92
CA ALA A 417 2.71 29.80 18.65
C ALA A 417 2.93 31.01 17.74
N ASN A 418 2.70 32.21 18.28
CA ASN A 418 3.02 33.49 17.65
C ASN A 418 4.25 34.10 18.32
N HIS A 419 5.43 33.96 17.71
CA HIS A 419 6.71 34.39 18.26
C HIS A 419 7.00 35.84 17.88
N ARG A 420 6.75 36.78 18.81
CA ARG A 420 7.14 38.18 18.61
C ARG A 420 8.65 38.29 18.48
N LEU A 421 9.08 38.88 17.37
CA LEU A 421 10.50 39.08 17.07
C LEU A 421 10.94 40.46 17.59
N PRO A 422 12.26 40.70 17.78
CA PRO A 422 12.77 41.96 18.28
C PRO A 422 12.20 43.17 17.53
N ASP A 423 11.80 44.18 18.29
CA ASP A 423 11.16 45.38 17.77
C ASP A 423 12.10 46.15 16.81
N GLY A 424 11.54 46.54 15.67
CA GLY A 424 12.13 47.49 14.73
C GLY A 424 11.19 48.68 14.49
N ALA A 425 11.43 49.44 13.41
CA ALA A 425 10.51 50.51 13.00
C ALA A 425 9.09 49.98 12.67
N GLU A 426 9.02 48.72 12.23
CA GLU A 426 7.79 47.95 12.05
C GLU A 426 7.99 46.59 12.73
N PRO A 427 7.17 46.22 13.72
CA PRO A 427 7.32 44.96 14.45
C PRO A 427 7.01 43.76 13.53
N ARG A 428 7.65 42.62 13.78
CA ARG A 428 7.45 41.37 13.04
C ARG A 428 7.22 40.21 14.00
N THR A 429 6.68 39.12 13.46
CA THR A 429 6.43 37.88 14.22
C THR A 429 6.76 36.68 13.34
N ALA A 430 7.04 35.54 13.95
CA ALA A 430 7.04 34.23 13.29
C ALA A 430 5.81 33.44 13.76
N LEU A 431 5.09 32.79 12.85
CA LEU A 431 3.89 32.03 13.18
C LEU A 431 4.17 30.54 12.96
N THR A 432 4.27 29.79 14.05
CA THR A 432 4.66 28.38 14.06
C THR A 432 3.47 27.50 14.34
N ALA A 433 3.33 26.40 13.60
CA ALA A 433 2.35 25.36 13.85
C ALA A 433 3.00 23.97 13.81
N ARG A 434 2.62 23.11 14.75
CA ARG A 434 2.92 21.68 14.72
C ARG A 434 1.74 20.94 14.09
N VAL A 435 2.03 20.15 13.06
CA VAL A 435 1.02 19.38 12.32
C VAL A 435 1.32 17.89 12.40
N ARG A 436 0.26 17.07 12.38
CA ARG A 436 0.37 15.62 12.30
C ARG A 436 0.26 15.15 10.85
N LEU A 437 1.23 14.35 10.42
CA LEU A 437 1.30 13.80 9.07
C LEU A 437 0.44 12.53 8.96
N PRO A 438 -0.23 12.29 7.82
CA PRO A 438 -1.24 11.25 7.70
C PRO A 438 -0.68 9.83 7.50
N GLY A 439 0.50 9.68 6.88
CA GLY A 439 1.07 8.37 6.55
C GLY A 439 1.73 7.70 7.75
N THR A 440 2.69 8.37 8.40
CA THR A 440 3.40 7.77 9.56
C THR A 440 2.87 8.23 10.91
N GLY A 441 2.02 9.26 10.97
CA GLY A 441 1.58 9.88 12.22
C GLY A 441 2.65 10.75 12.90
N ARG A 442 3.83 10.92 12.29
CA ARG A 442 4.89 11.82 12.76
C ARG A 442 4.42 13.27 12.76
N GLU A 443 5.13 14.09 13.53
CA GLU A 443 4.87 15.51 13.65
C GLU A 443 5.88 16.30 12.81
N ALA A 444 5.42 17.40 12.23
CA ALA A 444 6.26 18.40 11.59
C ALA A 444 5.94 19.78 12.15
N VAL A 445 6.96 20.61 12.32
CA VAL A 445 6.84 22.00 12.76
C VAL A 445 7.08 22.90 11.56
N VAL A 446 6.12 23.76 11.23
CA VAL A 446 6.23 24.73 10.13
C VAL A 446 6.10 26.13 10.69
N SER A 447 7.10 26.98 10.45
CA SER A 447 7.14 28.36 10.89
C SER A 447 7.13 29.33 9.70
N GLY A 448 6.06 30.13 9.63
CA GLY A 448 5.93 31.25 8.70
C GLY A 448 6.81 32.42 9.12
N ILE A 449 7.54 33.02 8.17
CA ILE A 449 8.47 34.12 8.43
C ILE A 449 8.14 35.35 7.56
N HIS A 450 8.32 36.53 8.16
CA HIS A 450 8.47 37.80 7.44
C HIS A 450 9.53 38.67 8.15
N PHE A 451 10.77 38.65 7.67
CA PHE A 451 11.85 39.48 8.25
C PHE A 451 11.93 40.86 7.62
N TYR A 452 12.21 41.89 8.42
CA TYR A 452 12.26 43.29 7.98
C TYR A 452 12.99 44.18 9.01
N ARG A 453 13.77 45.22 8.68
CA ARG A 453 14.11 45.83 7.38
C ARG A 453 15.61 45.80 7.10
N THR A 454 16.40 46.36 8.02
CA THR A 454 17.86 46.41 7.90
C THR A 454 18.45 45.02 8.10
N GLU A 455 19.66 44.79 7.61
CA GLU A 455 20.33 43.49 7.82
C GLU A 455 20.58 43.19 9.31
N GLU A 456 20.88 44.22 10.12
CA GLU A 456 21.05 44.10 11.57
C GLU A 456 19.76 43.66 12.27
N GLU A 457 18.63 44.29 11.94
CA GLU A 457 17.31 43.91 12.48
C GLU A 457 16.95 42.48 12.06
N ARG A 458 17.15 42.13 10.78
CA ARG A 458 16.84 40.78 10.27
C ARG A 458 17.72 39.70 10.91
N LEU A 459 18.97 40.03 11.22
CA LEU A 459 19.87 39.12 11.94
C LEU A 459 19.40 38.89 13.38
N ALA A 460 18.98 39.95 14.07
CA ALA A 460 18.40 39.84 15.41
C ALA A 460 17.10 39.02 15.41
N GLN A 461 16.23 39.25 14.42
CA GLN A 461 14.99 38.49 14.21
C GLN A 461 15.26 37.01 13.94
N ALA A 462 16.20 36.69 13.04
CA ALA A 462 16.59 35.31 12.76
C ALA A 462 17.18 34.62 14.00
N THR A 463 18.03 35.33 14.76
CA THR A 463 18.64 34.79 15.99
C THR A 463 17.58 34.45 17.03
N THR A 464 16.66 35.36 17.31
CA THR A 464 15.56 35.12 18.28
C THR A 464 14.64 33.99 17.83
N LEU A 465 14.38 33.85 16.53
CA LEU A 465 13.58 32.73 16.03
C LEU A 465 14.31 31.38 16.18
N MET A 466 15.61 31.33 15.87
CA MET A 466 16.42 30.13 16.07
C MET A 466 16.44 29.70 17.54
N GLU A 467 16.58 30.66 18.47
CA GLU A 467 16.49 30.39 19.92
C GLU A 467 15.12 29.84 20.31
N ALA A 468 14.03 30.40 19.77
CA ALA A 468 12.66 29.97 20.07
C ALA A 468 12.35 28.56 19.55
N LEU A 469 13.03 28.11 18.50
CA LEU A 469 12.84 26.79 17.89
C LEU A 469 13.95 25.79 18.27
N ASN A 470 14.89 26.16 19.15
CA ASN A 470 16.05 25.34 19.46
C ASN A 470 15.68 23.94 20.00
N ASP A 471 14.63 23.86 20.80
CA ASP A 471 14.19 22.64 21.47
C ASP A 471 13.24 21.79 20.58
N GLU A 472 12.96 22.23 19.36
CA GLU A 472 12.11 21.50 18.41
C GLU A 472 12.88 20.34 17.76
N GLU A 473 12.43 19.13 18.07
CA GLU A 473 12.93 17.88 17.50
C GLU A 473 12.18 17.49 16.21
N GLY A 474 12.83 16.67 15.36
CA GLY A 474 12.21 16.19 14.13
C GLY A 474 12.25 17.22 12.99
N LEU A 475 11.24 17.20 12.13
CA LEU A 475 11.17 18.07 10.95
C LEU A 475 10.72 19.48 11.36
N VAL A 476 11.60 20.45 11.17
CA VAL A 476 11.31 21.88 11.36
C VAL A 476 11.55 22.63 10.06
N VAL A 477 10.51 23.30 9.57
CA VAL A 477 10.52 24.06 8.32
C VAL A 477 10.36 25.54 8.60
N LEU A 478 11.20 26.36 7.98
CA LEU A 478 11.04 27.81 7.93
C LEU A 478 10.60 28.22 6.53
N ALA A 479 9.52 28.98 6.39
CA ALA A 479 8.93 29.27 5.09
C ALA A 479 8.37 30.71 5.03
N GLY A 480 8.81 31.52 4.08
CA GLY A 480 8.26 32.88 3.89
C GLY A 480 9.21 33.86 3.22
N ASP A 481 8.96 35.13 3.47
CA ASP A 481 9.75 36.27 2.99
C ASP A 481 10.87 36.61 3.98
N PHE A 482 12.11 36.34 3.59
CA PHE A 482 13.30 36.62 4.41
C PHE A 482 13.82 38.04 4.18
N ASN A 483 13.33 38.73 3.14
CA ASN A 483 13.85 39.98 2.58
C ASN A 483 15.37 39.96 2.28
N SER A 484 15.98 38.77 2.26
CA SER A 484 17.44 38.54 2.30
C SER A 484 17.88 37.78 1.07
N LEU A 485 18.94 38.24 0.41
CA LEU A 485 19.49 37.56 -0.76
C LEU A 485 20.30 36.32 -0.36
N PRO A 486 20.46 35.33 -1.26
CA PRO A 486 21.40 34.23 -1.06
C PRO A 486 22.81 34.75 -0.73
N GLY A 487 23.46 34.15 0.27
CA GLY A 487 24.79 34.56 0.73
C GLY A 487 24.83 35.82 1.61
N SER A 488 23.68 36.36 2.02
CA SER A 488 23.65 37.42 3.05
C SER A 488 24.00 36.84 4.44
N PRO A 489 24.46 37.67 5.40
CA PRO A 489 24.72 37.24 6.78
C PRO A 489 23.53 36.54 7.45
N VAL A 490 22.30 36.93 7.13
CA VAL A 490 21.08 36.29 7.65
C VAL A 490 20.93 34.87 7.10
N MET A 491 21.11 34.70 5.78
CA MET A 491 21.03 33.38 5.15
C MET A 491 22.20 32.48 5.55
N GLU A 492 23.40 33.04 5.73
CA GLU A 492 24.57 32.31 6.24
C GLU A 492 24.36 31.84 7.68
N LEU A 493 23.75 32.67 8.55
CA LEU A 493 23.39 32.28 9.91
C LEU A 493 22.40 31.10 9.91
N LEU A 494 21.30 31.20 9.16
CA LEU A 494 20.30 30.14 9.10
C LEU A 494 20.85 28.83 8.51
N ALA A 495 21.74 28.93 7.51
CA ALA A 495 22.39 27.79 6.88
C ALA A 495 23.35 27.00 7.81
N THR A 496 23.64 27.52 9.02
CA THR A 496 24.40 26.77 10.03
C THR A 496 23.62 25.55 10.54
N GLU A 497 22.28 25.66 10.63
CA GLU A 497 21.41 24.64 11.18
C GLU A 497 20.41 24.08 10.16
N TRP A 498 19.91 24.92 9.25
CA TRP A 498 18.94 24.53 8.24
C TRP A 498 19.62 24.25 6.89
N ALA A 499 19.08 23.27 6.15
CA ALA A 499 19.35 23.11 4.75
C ALA A 499 18.56 24.17 3.98
N VAL A 500 19.21 24.78 2.99
CA VAL A 500 18.58 25.63 1.98
C VAL A 500 18.55 24.81 0.70
N PRO A 501 17.43 24.13 0.38
CA PRO A 501 17.36 23.27 -0.79
C PRO A 501 17.57 24.08 -2.08
N GLU A 502 18.18 23.46 -3.09
CA GLU A 502 18.36 24.10 -4.39
C GLU A 502 17.04 24.06 -5.19
N LYS A 503 16.68 25.18 -5.81
CA LYS A 503 15.61 25.22 -6.81
C LYS A 503 16.24 24.90 -8.18
N PRO A 504 15.74 23.92 -8.95
CA PRO A 504 16.37 23.49 -10.20
C PRO A 504 16.19 24.48 -11.37
N PHE A 505 15.27 25.45 -11.24
CA PHE A 505 14.93 26.43 -12.28
C PHE A 505 15.04 27.86 -11.72
N SER A 506 14.26 28.81 -12.26
CA SER A 506 14.23 30.19 -11.79
C SER A 506 14.06 30.27 -10.27
N THR A 507 14.90 31.08 -9.63
CA THR A 507 14.87 31.29 -8.19
C THR A 507 14.26 32.62 -7.78
N PHE A 508 14.06 33.55 -8.73
CA PHE A 508 13.62 34.90 -8.43
C PHE A 508 12.11 34.96 -8.14
N THR A 509 11.78 35.62 -7.04
CA THR A 509 10.43 35.73 -6.49
C THR A 509 9.92 37.17 -6.45
N PHE A 510 10.80 38.17 -6.54
CA PHE A 510 10.41 39.58 -6.47
C PHE A 510 11.14 40.48 -7.50
N PRO A 511 10.47 41.52 -8.05
CA PRO A 511 9.02 41.70 -8.06
C PRO A 511 8.35 40.65 -8.95
N ALA A 512 7.06 40.36 -8.75
CA ALA A 512 6.40 39.24 -9.42
C ALA A 512 6.35 39.35 -10.95
N ASP A 513 6.20 40.56 -11.48
CA ASP A 513 6.10 40.86 -12.91
C ASP A 513 7.45 40.86 -13.64
N GLU A 514 8.51 41.37 -12.99
CA GLU A 514 9.90 41.36 -13.47
C GLU A 514 10.88 40.79 -12.42
N PRO A 515 10.86 39.46 -12.16
CA PRO A 515 11.62 38.88 -11.05
C PRO A 515 13.12 39.07 -11.20
N ALA A 516 13.73 39.65 -10.17
CA ALA A 516 15.16 39.96 -10.12
C ALA A 516 15.84 39.55 -8.81
N ARG A 517 15.07 39.21 -7.77
CA ARG A 517 15.57 38.89 -6.44
C ARG A 517 14.93 37.60 -5.94
N GLU A 518 15.76 36.75 -5.34
CA GLU A 518 15.33 35.60 -4.56
C GLU A 518 15.35 36.03 -3.10
N ILE A 519 14.17 36.26 -2.52
CA ILE A 519 14.02 36.66 -1.12
C ILE A 519 13.02 35.78 -0.36
N ASP A 520 12.29 34.91 -1.06
CA ASP A 520 11.36 33.96 -0.48
C ASP A 520 11.97 32.55 -0.51
N PHE A 521 11.94 31.87 0.65
CA PHE A 521 12.58 30.57 0.80
C PHE A 521 11.75 29.64 1.68
N ILE A 522 12.00 28.33 1.49
CA ILE A 522 11.65 27.26 2.40
C ILE A 522 12.93 26.54 2.80
N LEU A 523 13.23 26.49 4.10
CA LEU A 523 14.45 25.92 4.69
C LEU A 523 14.06 24.76 5.62
N ILE A 524 14.92 23.74 5.74
CA ILE A 524 14.59 22.47 6.39
C ILE A 524 15.62 22.08 7.46
N ARG A 525 15.17 21.66 8.63
CA ARG A 525 16.01 21.07 9.69
C ARG A 525 15.40 19.73 10.16
N PRO A 526 16.21 18.68 10.43
CA PRO A 526 17.65 18.60 10.19
C PRO A 526 18.00 18.59 8.70
N ARG A 527 19.28 18.84 8.39
CA ARG A 527 19.77 18.99 7.00
C ARG A 527 19.72 17.73 6.14
N THR A 528 19.47 16.57 6.76
CA THR A 528 19.46 15.24 6.14
C THR A 528 18.32 14.42 6.72
N GLY A 529 17.92 13.35 6.02
CA GLY A 529 16.80 12.50 6.45
C GLY A 529 15.48 12.82 5.73
N PHE A 530 15.55 13.63 4.67
CA PHE A 530 14.43 14.00 3.82
C PHE A 530 14.90 13.99 2.36
N ARG A 531 14.01 13.66 1.44
CA ARG A 531 14.18 13.78 0.00
C ARG A 531 13.31 14.92 -0.50
N VAL A 532 13.92 15.89 -1.18
CA VAL A 532 13.20 16.96 -1.86
C VAL A 532 12.68 16.40 -3.18
N LEU A 533 11.38 16.21 -3.29
CA LEU A 533 10.74 15.74 -4.53
C LEU A 533 10.58 16.86 -5.54
N GLU A 534 10.24 18.05 -5.04
CA GLU A 534 9.96 19.23 -5.85
C GLU A 534 10.30 20.48 -5.06
N TYR A 535 10.94 21.46 -5.69
CA TYR A 535 11.06 22.81 -5.15
C TYR A 535 11.04 23.80 -6.29
N ARG A 536 10.05 24.69 -6.36
CA ARG A 536 9.96 25.67 -7.46
C ARG A 536 9.29 26.97 -7.02
N VAL A 537 9.58 28.02 -7.80
CA VAL A 537 8.81 29.27 -7.79
C VAL A 537 7.60 29.06 -8.72
N LEU A 538 6.39 29.43 -8.29
CA LEU A 538 5.24 29.44 -9.20
C LEU A 538 5.29 30.71 -10.05
N GLU A 539 5.06 30.58 -11.36
CA GLU A 539 5.10 31.72 -12.29
C GLU A 539 3.82 32.55 -12.24
N GLU A 540 3.54 33.14 -11.07
CA GLU A 540 2.42 34.05 -10.84
C GLU A 540 2.94 35.50 -10.83
N GLY A 541 2.52 36.31 -11.82
CA GLY A 541 3.07 37.65 -12.03
C GLY A 541 2.14 38.81 -11.66
N VAL A 542 0.93 38.53 -11.20
CA VAL A 542 -0.13 39.54 -11.03
C VAL A 542 -0.73 39.51 -9.64
N ALA A 543 -0.91 38.32 -9.04
CA ALA A 543 -1.75 38.16 -7.85
C ALA A 543 -1.24 38.87 -6.59
N SER A 544 0.07 39.00 -6.48
CA SER A 544 0.81 39.75 -5.46
C SER A 544 2.10 40.28 -6.12
N ASP A 545 2.82 41.17 -5.44
CA ASP A 545 4.17 41.61 -5.82
C ASP A 545 5.27 40.57 -5.55
N HIS A 546 4.95 39.45 -4.88
CA HIS A 546 5.79 38.27 -4.77
C HIS A 546 5.26 37.10 -5.62
N ARG A 547 6.19 36.25 -6.06
CA ARG A 547 5.89 34.90 -6.55
C ARG A 547 5.99 33.90 -5.39
N PRO A 548 5.02 32.98 -5.22
CA PRO A 548 5.09 32.00 -4.16
C PRO A 548 6.14 30.92 -4.45
N VAL A 549 6.68 30.35 -3.38
CA VAL A 549 7.60 29.20 -3.43
C VAL A 549 6.92 27.96 -2.89
N PHE A 550 7.07 26.85 -3.61
CA PHE A 550 6.39 25.58 -3.32
C PHE A 550 7.41 24.45 -3.20
N LEU A 551 7.34 23.69 -2.11
CA LEU A 551 8.23 22.57 -1.78
C LEU A 551 7.41 21.30 -1.49
N VAL A 552 7.88 20.16 -2.01
CA VAL A 552 7.38 18.83 -1.65
C VAL A 552 8.52 18.01 -1.08
N LEU A 553 8.34 17.53 0.15
CA LEU A 553 9.28 16.66 0.86
C LEU A 553 8.73 15.25 0.96
N GLU A 554 9.63 14.27 0.97
CA GLU A 554 9.39 12.86 1.31
C GLU A 554 10.37 12.41 2.40
N PHE A 555 9.94 11.68 3.42
CA PHE A 555 10.80 11.32 4.57
C PHE A 555 10.25 10.24 5.50
#